data_AF-A0A7R9LQZ1-F1
#
_entry.id   AF-A0A7R9LQZ1-F1
#
_cell.length_a   1.000
_cell.length_b   1.000
_cell.length_c   1.000
_cell.angle_alpha   90.00
_cell.angle_beta   90.00
_cell.angle_gamma   90.00
#
_symmetry.space_group_name_H-M   'P 1'
#
loop_
_entity.id
_entity.type
_entity.pdbx_description
1 polymer ?
#
loop_
_entity_poly.entity_id
_entity_poly.type
_entity_poly.pdbx_seq_one_letter_code
_entity_poly.pdbx_strand_id
1 'polypeptide(L)'
;VELMAGATKDEGLILTLMLYPEMQTEMTEHQLREIVIKLSNEFHNINVDKVCGHYLKGVDKTNSSQLKAALNALYGDLVMTCPTYLFAKRFATNGQNVYFYRFNFQSQFYGNIFGNTGDAVCHGADLAFVYGFPLRHPQLFSETEYDFSIDVMKMWTDFAKNGKPHDVWPQLWDKSVIRVKDLNPNDMSLILDNPYESTCDGIWSQYF
;
A
#
# COMPACT_ATOMS: atom_id res chain seq x y z
N VAL A 1 2.59 21.87 11.21
CA VAL A 1 3.61 20.81 11.01
C VAL A 1 3.15 20.05 9.79
N GLU A 2 4.02 19.89 8.81
CA GLU A 2 3.75 19.19 7.57
C GLU A 2 3.83 17.67 7.78
N LEU A 3 3.06 16.90 7.01
CA LEU A 3 3.06 15.44 7.08
C LEU A 3 3.38 14.86 5.70
N MET A 4 4.29 13.89 5.67
CA MET A 4 4.47 12.98 4.55
C MET A 4 4.21 11.56 5.06
N ALA A 5 3.34 10.84 4.36
CA ALA A 5 2.97 9.47 4.67
C ALA A 5 2.83 8.65 3.38
N GLY A 6 2.76 7.34 3.50
CA GLY A 6 2.54 6.49 2.33
C GLY A 6 2.29 5.05 2.71
N ALA A 7 2.02 4.25 1.68
CA ALA A 7 1.87 2.80 1.76
C ALA A 7 2.47 2.16 0.52
N THR A 8 2.89 0.92 0.61
CA THR A 8 3.20 0.10 -0.58
C THR A 8 1.92 -0.40 -1.22
N LYS A 9 1.97 -0.81 -2.49
CA LYS A 9 0.76 -1.26 -3.19
C LYS A 9 0.19 -2.56 -2.62
N ASP A 10 1.02 -3.49 -2.18
CA ASP A 10 0.62 -4.83 -1.72
C ASP A 10 1.07 -5.09 -0.27
N GLU A 11 0.69 -4.18 0.64
CA GLU A 11 1.05 -4.18 2.08
C GLU A 11 0.78 -5.52 2.78
N GLY A 12 -0.33 -6.19 2.43
CA GLY A 12 -0.79 -7.36 3.16
C GLY A 12 -0.02 -8.65 2.87
N LEU A 13 0.72 -8.74 1.75
CA LEU A 13 1.25 -10.03 1.29
C LEU A 13 2.17 -10.69 2.31
N ILE A 14 3.20 -10.00 2.81
CA ILE A 14 4.14 -10.62 3.75
C ILE A 14 3.43 -11.02 5.05
N LEU A 15 2.49 -10.19 5.53
CA LEU A 15 1.77 -10.46 6.76
C LEU A 15 0.84 -11.67 6.62
N THR A 16 0.10 -11.80 5.52
CA THR A 16 -0.77 -12.96 5.28
C THR A 16 0.05 -14.23 5.11
N LEU A 17 1.22 -14.17 4.45
CA LEU A 17 2.15 -15.30 4.36
C LEU A 17 2.64 -15.76 5.75
N MET A 18 2.85 -14.83 6.68
CA MET A 18 3.28 -15.13 8.05
C MET A 18 2.16 -15.66 8.94
N LEU A 19 0.95 -15.10 8.84
CA LEU A 19 -0.19 -15.45 9.69
C LEU A 19 -0.93 -16.71 9.22
N TYR A 20 -0.95 -16.97 7.91
CA TYR A 20 -1.68 -18.07 7.28
C TYR A 20 -0.78 -18.87 6.33
N PRO A 21 0.35 -19.42 6.80
CA PRO A 21 1.28 -20.18 5.95
C PRO A 21 0.61 -21.38 5.26
N GLU A 22 -0.37 -22.02 5.92
CA GLU A 22 -1.15 -23.12 5.38
C GLU A 22 -2.03 -22.74 4.18
N MET A 23 -2.40 -21.47 4.04
CA MET A 23 -3.24 -20.97 2.95
C MET A 23 -2.41 -20.52 1.73
N GLN A 24 -1.09 -20.70 1.76
CA GLN A 24 -0.22 -20.43 0.61
C GLN A 24 -0.37 -21.48 -0.50
N THR A 25 -0.77 -22.71 -0.18
CA THR A 25 -0.97 -23.78 -1.16
C THR A 25 -2.34 -23.65 -1.81
N GLU A 26 -3.40 -23.74 -1.02
CA GLU A 26 -4.78 -23.59 -1.48
C GLU A 26 -5.58 -22.65 -0.57
N MET A 27 -6.48 -21.90 -1.19
CA MET A 27 -7.46 -21.11 -0.47
C MET A 27 -8.84 -21.24 -1.10
N THR A 28 -9.85 -21.30 -0.25
CA THR A 28 -11.26 -21.34 -0.60
C THR A 28 -11.98 -20.08 -0.13
N GLU A 29 -13.11 -19.76 -0.75
CA GLU A 29 -13.98 -18.66 -0.29
C GLU A 29 -14.40 -18.85 1.18
N HIS A 30 -14.66 -20.09 1.59
CA HIS A 30 -15.04 -20.40 2.97
C HIS A 30 -13.95 -20.00 3.96
N GLN A 31 -12.69 -20.35 3.68
CA GLN A 31 -11.55 -19.96 4.53
C GLN A 31 -11.39 -18.44 4.62
N LEU A 32 -11.50 -17.72 3.48
CA LEU A 32 -11.44 -16.26 3.49
C LEU A 32 -12.55 -15.67 4.36
N ARG A 33 -13.80 -16.16 4.22
CA ARG A 33 -14.93 -15.71 5.02
C ARG A 33 -14.74 -16.00 6.51
N GLU A 34 -14.22 -17.17 6.87
CA GLU A 34 -13.88 -17.52 8.26
C GLU A 34 -12.82 -16.57 8.84
N ILE A 35 -11.85 -16.14 8.03
CA ILE A 35 -10.88 -15.13 8.47
C ILE A 35 -11.57 -13.80 8.74
N VAL A 36 -12.48 -13.35 7.87
CA VAL A 36 -13.24 -12.10 8.10
C VAL A 36 -14.13 -12.19 9.35
N ILE A 37 -14.71 -13.37 9.63
CA ILE A 37 -15.48 -13.62 10.86
C ILE A 37 -14.56 -13.50 12.09
N LYS A 38 -13.36 -14.09 12.05
CA LYS A 38 -12.38 -13.96 13.14
C LYS A 38 -11.99 -12.50 13.36
N LEU A 39 -11.68 -11.76 12.29
CA LEU A 39 -11.39 -10.33 12.37
C LEU A 39 -12.57 -9.55 12.97
N SER A 40 -13.81 -9.88 12.61
CA SER A 40 -14.99 -9.25 13.20
C SER A 40 -15.12 -9.48 14.71
N ASN A 41 -14.69 -10.65 15.19
CA ASN A 41 -14.71 -10.97 16.62
C ASN A 41 -13.60 -10.24 17.38
N GLU A 42 -12.44 -10.04 16.75
CA GLU A 42 -11.28 -9.37 17.36
C GLU A 42 -11.42 -7.85 17.38
N PHE A 43 -11.79 -7.24 16.25
CA PHE A 43 -11.88 -5.78 16.11
C PHE A 43 -13.25 -5.20 16.51
N HIS A 44 -14.23 -6.08 16.78
CA HIS A 44 -15.64 -5.78 17.04
C HIS A 44 -16.34 -5.01 15.89
N ASN A 45 -17.54 -5.45 15.51
CA ASN A 45 -18.45 -4.77 14.56
C ASN A 45 -18.08 -4.78 13.06
N ILE A 46 -17.10 -5.57 12.60
CA ILE A 46 -16.85 -5.69 11.16
C ILE A 46 -18.07 -6.35 10.47
N ASN A 47 -18.67 -5.65 9.52
CA ASN A 47 -19.72 -6.22 8.67
C ASN A 47 -19.10 -7.21 7.66
N VAL A 48 -19.14 -8.49 8.00
CA VAL A 48 -18.58 -9.61 7.21
C VAL A 48 -19.11 -9.60 5.77
N ASP A 49 -20.41 -9.42 5.57
CA ASP A 49 -21.00 -9.45 4.21
C ASP A 49 -20.57 -8.26 3.37
N LYS A 50 -20.46 -7.07 3.95
CA LYS A 50 -19.98 -5.86 3.27
C LYS A 50 -18.51 -6.01 2.88
N VAL A 51 -17.66 -6.51 3.78
CA VAL A 51 -16.23 -6.72 3.52
C VAL A 51 -16.01 -7.82 2.47
N CYS A 52 -16.59 -9.00 2.68
CA CYS A 52 -16.50 -10.08 1.70
C CYS A 52 -17.06 -9.67 0.34
N GLY A 53 -18.20 -8.97 0.31
CA GLY A 53 -18.82 -8.47 -0.91
C GLY A 53 -17.94 -7.47 -1.67
N HIS A 54 -17.14 -6.66 -0.96
CA HIS A 54 -16.17 -5.75 -1.58
C HIS A 54 -14.98 -6.51 -2.18
N TYR A 55 -14.29 -7.33 -1.38
CA TYR A 55 -13.04 -7.99 -1.80
C TYR A 55 -13.23 -9.18 -2.73
N LEU A 56 -14.39 -9.84 -2.69
CA LEU A 56 -14.70 -10.96 -3.60
C LEU A 56 -15.41 -10.49 -4.89
N LYS A 57 -15.63 -9.19 -5.06
CA LYS A 57 -16.30 -8.67 -6.26
C LYS A 57 -15.46 -8.94 -7.51
N GLY A 58 -15.98 -9.76 -8.41
CA GLY A 58 -15.29 -10.12 -9.66
C GLY A 58 -14.18 -11.17 -9.49
N VAL A 59 -13.99 -11.72 -8.29
CA VAL A 59 -13.05 -12.82 -8.02
C VAL A 59 -13.66 -14.14 -8.48
N ASP A 60 -12.91 -14.92 -9.25
CA ASP A 60 -13.22 -16.32 -9.48
C ASP A 60 -12.98 -17.12 -8.21
N LYS A 61 -14.08 -17.52 -7.57
CA LYS A 61 -14.10 -18.25 -6.29
C LYS A 61 -13.54 -19.68 -6.39
N THR A 62 -13.31 -20.19 -7.60
CA THR A 62 -12.61 -21.46 -7.83
C THR A 62 -11.10 -21.27 -8.02
N ASN A 63 -10.66 -20.03 -8.20
CA ASN A 63 -9.25 -19.69 -8.41
C ASN A 63 -8.59 -19.29 -7.08
N SER A 64 -7.85 -20.24 -6.52
CA SER A 64 -7.06 -20.08 -5.29
C SER A 64 -6.15 -18.84 -5.30
N SER A 65 -5.51 -18.52 -6.43
CA SER A 65 -4.61 -17.36 -6.52
C SER A 65 -5.36 -16.02 -6.45
N GLN A 66 -6.54 -15.92 -7.09
CA GLN A 66 -7.35 -14.71 -7.01
C GLN A 66 -7.92 -14.50 -5.61
N LEU A 67 -8.35 -15.59 -4.96
CA LEU A 67 -8.75 -15.54 -3.57
C LEU A 67 -7.60 -15.03 -2.69
N LYS A 68 -6.37 -15.54 -2.86
CA LYS A 68 -5.19 -15.12 -2.08
C LYS A 68 -4.91 -13.62 -2.27
N ALA A 69 -4.97 -13.14 -3.51
CA ALA A 69 -4.83 -11.72 -3.80
C ALA A 69 -5.92 -10.88 -3.08
N ALA A 70 -7.16 -11.36 -3.04
CA ALA A 70 -8.24 -10.68 -2.31
C ALA A 70 -8.00 -10.65 -0.79
N LEU A 71 -7.50 -11.74 -0.20
CA LEU A 71 -7.13 -11.76 1.22
C LEU A 71 -5.97 -10.81 1.53
N ASN A 72 -4.95 -10.76 0.66
CA ASN A 72 -3.81 -9.87 0.80
C ASN A 72 -4.24 -8.40 0.74
N ALA A 73 -5.10 -8.04 -0.21
CA ALA A 73 -5.67 -6.70 -0.31
C ALA A 73 -6.47 -6.33 0.94
N LEU A 74 -7.34 -7.25 1.42
CA LEU A 74 -8.12 -7.05 2.64
C LEU A 74 -7.24 -6.78 3.85
N TYR A 75 -6.23 -7.62 4.08
CA TYR A 75 -5.32 -7.47 5.21
C TYR A 75 -4.49 -6.20 5.10
N GLY A 76 -3.89 -5.94 3.94
CA GLY A 76 -3.10 -4.74 3.71
C GLY A 76 -3.90 -3.46 3.97
N ASP A 77 -5.13 -3.42 3.49
CA ASP A 77 -6.04 -2.29 3.72
C ASP A 77 -6.40 -2.13 5.19
N LEU A 78 -6.79 -3.23 5.86
CA LEU A 78 -7.17 -3.19 7.28
C LEU A 78 -6.01 -2.77 8.18
N VAL A 79 -4.82 -3.35 8.01
CA VAL A 79 -3.74 -3.21 9.00
C VAL A 79 -2.78 -2.06 8.71
N MET A 80 -2.62 -1.65 7.44
CA MET A 80 -1.58 -0.68 7.04
C MET A 80 -2.16 0.49 6.23
N THR A 81 -2.72 0.22 5.04
CA THR A 81 -3.05 1.26 4.06
C THR A 81 -4.13 2.21 4.59
N CYS A 82 -5.28 1.69 5.03
CA CYS A 82 -6.41 2.53 5.43
C CYS A 82 -6.20 3.28 6.74
N PRO A 83 -5.64 2.70 7.83
CA PRO A 83 -5.26 3.47 9.01
C PRO A 83 -4.36 4.65 8.66
N THR A 84 -3.32 4.42 7.85
CA THR A 84 -2.34 5.44 7.45
C THR A 84 -2.99 6.54 6.60
N TYR A 85 -3.79 6.14 5.60
CA TYR A 85 -4.54 7.07 4.76
C TYR A 85 -5.56 7.90 5.55
N LEU A 86 -6.37 7.28 6.41
CA LEU A 86 -7.39 7.98 7.18
C LEU A 86 -6.77 8.95 8.19
N PHE A 87 -5.65 8.58 8.81
CA PHE A 87 -4.86 9.47 9.64
C PHE A 87 -4.36 10.68 8.83
N ALA A 88 -3.74 10.44 7.68
CA ALA A 88 -3.23 11.50 6.80
C ALA A 88 -4.35 12.42 6.29
N LYS A 89 -5.48 11.84 5.88
CA LYS A 89 -6.68 12.57 5.44
C LYS A 89 -7.22 13.45 6.54
N ARG A 90 -7.32 12.95 7.78
CA ARG A 90 -7.76 13.75 8.94
C ARG A 90 -6.78 14.89 9.24
N PHE A 91 -5.49 14.68 9.08
CA PHE A 91 -4.50 15.73 9.23
C PHE A 91 -4.68 16.83 8.16
N ALA A 92 -4.92 16.42 6.91
CA ALA A 92 -5.15 17.33 5.79
C ALA A 92 -6.43 18.14 5.94
N THR A 93 -7.54 17.52 6.34
CA THR A 93 -8.83 18.22 6.52
C THR A 93 -8.83 19.19 7.71
N ASN A 94 -7.88 19.05 8.65
CA ASN A 94 -7.62 20.04 9.70
C ASN A 94 -6.67 21.18 9.26
N GLY A 95 -6.44 21.34 7.95
CA GLY A 95 -5.71 22.47 7.37
C GLY A 95 -4.18 22.31 7.39
N GLN A 96 -3.65 21.11 7.64
CA GLN A 96 -2.22 20.85 7.51
C GLN A 96 -1.86 20.47 6.07
N ASN A 97 -0.64 20.81 5.67
CA ASN A 97 -0.09 20.34 4.39
C ASN A 97 0.30 18.87 4.54
N VAL A 98 -0.33 18.01 3.76
CA VAL A 98 -0.09 16.57 3.76
C VAL A 98 0.29 16.10 2.37
N TYR A 99 1.28 15.23 2.27
CA TYR A 99 1.71 14.58 1.04
C TYR A 99 1.63 13.07 1.23
N PHE A 100 0.95 12.38 0.32
CA PHE A 100 0.78 10.93 0.40
C PHE A 100 1.34 10.25 -0.85
N TYR A 101 2.10 9.17 -0.67
CA TYR A 101 2.53 8.31 -1.77
C TYR A 101 1.95 6.90 -1.67
N ARG A 102 1.79 6.27 -2.84
CA ARG A 102 1.69 4.83 -2.98
C ARG A 102 2.96 4.34 -3.66
N PHE A 103 3.77 3.52 -2.98
CA PHE A 103 4.94 2.91 -3.58
C PHE A 103 4.52 1.71 -4.42
N ASN A 104 4.79 1.77 -5.72
CA ASN A 104 4.27 0.83 -6.70
C ASN A 104 5.38 0.36 -7.63
N PHE A 105 6.49 -0.11 -7.06
CA PHE A 105 7.60 -0.66 -7.82
C PHE A 105 8.08 -1.97 -7.18
N GLN A 106 8.08 -3.04 -7.98
CA GLN A 106 8.68 -4.31 -7.60
C GLN A 106 10.15 -4.29 -8.06
N SER A 107 11.06 -4.46 -7.11
CA SER A 107 12.48 -4.71 -7.39
C SER A 107 12.81 -6.21 -7.35
N GLN A 108 13.58 -6.67 -8.33
CA GLN A 108 14.05 -8.06 -8.38
C GLN A 108 14.85 -8.44 -7.13
N PHE A 109 15.49 -7.47 -6.48
CA PHE A 109 16.16 -7.65 -5.19
C PHE A 109 15.25 -8.27 -4.13
N TYR A 110 13.99 -7.84 -4.04
CA TYR A 110 13.04 -8.39 -3.07
C TYR A 110 12.56 -9.78 -3.45
N GLY A 111 12.43 -10.07 -4.75
CA GLY A 111 12.18 -11.44 -5.22
C GLY A 111 13.30 -12.41 -4.86
N ASN A 112 14.55 -11.92 -4.82
CA ASN A 112 15.70 -12.73 -4.41
C ASN A 112 15.75 -12.99 -2.89
N ILE A 113 15.19 -12.09 -2.06
CA ILE A 113 15.22 -12.20 -0.59
C ILE A 113 14.01 -12.98 -0.06
N PHE A 114 12.81 -12.64 -0.52
CA PHE A 114 11.56 -13.17 0.01
C PHE A 114 11.02 -14.34 -0.82
N GLY A 115 11.75 -14.75 -1.86
CA GLY A 115 11.29 -15.75 -2.83
C GLY A 115 10.36 -15.14 -3.87
N ASN A 116 9.72 -16.00 -4.67
CA ASN A 116 8.82 -15.55 -5.73
C ASN A 116 7.52 -14.96 -5.15
N THR A 117 7.50 -13.65 -4.92
CA THR A 117 6.30 -12.86 -4.57
C THR A 117 5.49 -12.45 -5.80
N GLY A 118 5.84 -12.97 -6.99
CA GLY A 118 5.32 -12.50 -8.27
C GLY A 118 5.59 -11.00 -8.44
N ASP A 119 4.58 -10.29 -8.94
CA ASP A 119 4.64 -8.84 -9.20
C ASP A 119 4.23 -7.99 -7.99
N ALA A 120 4.14 -8.58 -6.78
CA ALA A 120 3.68 -7.88 -5.59
C ALA A 120 4.72 -6.89 -5.05
N VAL A 121 4.25 -5.70 -4.67
CA VAL A 121 5.03 -4.65 -4.02
C VAL A 121 4.80 -4.73 -2.51
N CYS A 122 5.54 -5.64 -1.88
CA CYS A 122 5.39 -6.00 -0.48
C CYS A 122 5.57 -4.83 0.50
N HIS A 123 5.09 -5.02 1.72
CA HIS A 123 5.41 -4.15 2.85
C HIS A 123 6.92 -3.91 2.98
N GLY A 124 7.30 -2.63 3.14
CA GLY A 124 8.70 -2.21 3.30
C GLY A 124 9.53 -2.20 2.01
N ALA A 125 8.94 -2.47 0.84
CA ALA A 125 9.64 -2.44 -0.44
C ALA A 125 10.25 -1.07 -0.79
N ASP A 126 9.69 0.01 -0.26
CA ASP A 126 10.20 1.37 -0.44
C ASP A 126 11.51 1.63 0.33
N LEU A 127 11.73 0.98 1.47
CA LEU A 127 12.84 1.28 2.39
C LEU A 127 14.22 1.22 1.73
N ALA A 128 14.49 0.23 0.88
CA ALA A 128 15.77 0.15 0.17
C ALA A 128 16.06 1.41 -0.65
N PHE A 129 15.03 1.98 -1.29
CA PHE A 129 15.15 3.18 -2.13
C PHE A 129 15.21 4.46 -1.28
N VAL A 130 14.47 4.50 -0.16
CA VAL A 130 14.53 5.62 0.81
C VAL A 130 15.92 5.75 1.43
N TYR A 131 16.60 4.64 1.72
CA TYR A 131 17.92 4.64 2.39
C TYR A 131 19.11 4.52 1.42
N GLY A 132 18.89 4.59 0.10
CA GLY A 132 19.98 4.59 -0.88
C GLY A 132 20.72 3.26 -1.00
N PHE A 133 20.05 2.14 -0.74
CA PHE A 133 20.64 0.81 -0.86
C PHE A 133 21.10 0.50 -2.30
N PRO A 134 20.36 0.88 -3.37
CA PRO A 134 20.84 0.78 -4.75
C PRO A 134 22.15 1.55 -5.01
N LEU A 135 22.37 2.69 -4.36
CA LEU A 135 23.64 3.43 -4.50
C LEU A 135 24.81 2.73 -3.79
N ARG A 136 24.53 2.07 -2.66
CA ARG A 136 25.55 1.37 -1.88
C ARG A 136 25.96 0.04 -2.52
N HIS A 137 25.03 -0.61 -3.21
CA HIS A 137 25.22 -1.93 -3.81
C HIS A 137 24.74 -1.95 -5.28
N PRO A 138 25.29 -1.10 -6.16
CA PRO A 138 24.78 -0.93 -7.53
C PRO A 138 24.79 -2.23 -8.35
N GLN A 139 25.66 -3.18 -8.02
CA GLN A 139 25.69 -4.50 -8.66
C GLN A 139 24.46 -5.38 -8.40
N LEU A 140 23.62 -5.03 -7.42
CA LEU A 140 22.40 -5.77 -7.08
C LEU A 140 21.13 -5.17 -7.73
N PHE A 141 21.28 -4.06 -8.45
CA PHE A 141 20.16 -3.27 -8.98
C PHE A 141 20.43 -2.85 -10.43
N SER A 142 19.37 -2.53 -11.15
CA SER A 142 19.47 -1.90 -12.47
C SER A 142 19.82 -0.41 -12.37
N GLU A 143 20.27 0.18 -13.47
CA GLU A 143 20.52 1.62 -13.58
C GLU A 143 19.25 2.43 -13.31
N THR A 144 18.10 1.95 -13.81
CA THR A 144 16.78 2.54 -13.52
C THR A 144 16.46 2.55 -12.03
N GLU A 145 16.78 1.48 -11.30
CA GLU A 145 16.58 1.41 -9.85
C GLU A 145 17.55 2.30 -9.07
N TYR A 146 18.78 2.46 -9.58
CA TYR A 146 19.76 3.39 -9.04
C TYR A 146 19.25 4.82 -9.11
N ASP A 147 18.81 5.27 -10.29
CA ASP A 147 18.27 6.62 -10.50
C ASP A 147 16.97 6.83 -9.72
N PHE A 148 16.09 5.84 -9.71
CA PHE A 148 14.86 5.88 -8.92
C PHE A 148 15.13 6.05 -7.42
N SER A 149 16.17 5.40 -6.88
CA SER A 149 16.56 5.62 -5.48
C SER A 149 17.05 7.04 -5.24
N ILE A 150 17.73 7.67 -6.20
CA ILE A 150 18.14 9.09 -6.09
C ILE A 150 16.90 9.98 -6.02
N ASP A 151 15.91 9.75 -6.88
CA ASP A 151 14.67 10.53 -6.90
C ASP A 151 13.87 10.37 -5.59
N VAL A 152 13.73 9.14 -5.09
CA VAL A 152 13.06 8.86 -3.81
C VAL A 152 13.80 9.53 -2.64
N MET A 153 15.13 9.42 -2.57
CA MET A 153 15.90 10.11 -1.53
C MET A 153 15.77 11.64 -1.63
N LYS A 154 15.81 12.18 -2.85
CA LYS A 154 15.65 13.63 -3.07
C LYS A 154 14.28 14.08 -2.56
N MET A 155 13.22 13.37 -2.90
CA MET A 155 11.87 13.59 -2.39
C MET A 155 11.82 13.62 -0.85
N TRP A 156 12.40 12.63 -0.17
CA TRP A 156 12.44 12.59 1.30
C TRP A 156 13.24 13.76 1.90
N THR A 157 14.39 14.09 1.30
CA THR A 157 15.24 15.17 1.81
C THR A 157 14.68 16.57 1.53
N ASP A 158 14.00 16.77 0.41
CA ASP A 158 13.32 18.02 0.08
C ASP A 158 12.13 18.25 1.03
N PHE A 159 11.36 17.20 1.36
CA PHE A 159 10.34 17.28 2.40
C PHE A 159 10.93 17.67 3.76
N ALA A 160 12.02 17.01 4.18
CA ALA A 160 12.66 17.31 5.46
C ALA A 160 13.19 18.75 5.56
N LYS A 161 13.67 19.33 4.45
CA LYS A 161 14.20 20.70 4.40
C LYS A 161 13.10 21.76 4.31
N ASN A 162 12.05 21.48 3.53
CA ASN A 162 11.13 22.50 3.04
C ASN A 162 9.66 22.25 3.42
N GLY A 163 9.33 21.13 4.04
CA GLY A 163 7.95 20.70 4.29
C GLY A 163 7.19 20.28 3.02
N LYS A 164 7.88 20.15 1.88
CA LYS A 164 7.30 19.78 0.58
C LYS A 164 8.25 18.84 -0.19
N PRO A 165 7.80 17.66 -0.64
CA PRO A 165 8.67 16.65 -1.24
C PRO A 165 9.13 16.98 -2.66
N HIS A 166 8.29 17.65 -3.46
CA HIS A 166 8.64 18.10 -4.81
C HIS A 166 7.63 19.14 -5.30
N ASP A 167 8.00 19.98 -6.26
CA ASP A 167 7.15 21.09 -6.67
C ASP A 167 5.83 20.68 -7.34
N VAL A 168 5.88 19.61 -8.13
CA VAL A 168 4.70 19.05 -8.82
C VAL A 168 3.92 18.04 -7.98
N TRP A 169 4.31 17.80 -6.72
CA TRP A 169 3.57 16.87 -5.87
C TRP A 169 2.35 17.57 -5.28
N PRO A 170 1.12 17.09 -5.56
CA PRO A 170 -0.08 17.68 -5.00
C PRO A 170 -0.20 17.42 -3.50
N GLN A 171 -0.78 18.36 -2.77
CA GLN A 171 -1.24 18.03 -1.42
C GLN A 171 -2.32 16.95 -1.48
N LEU A 172 -2.36 16.10 -0.45
CA LEU A 172 -3.28 14.98 -0.35
C LEU A 172 -4.72 15.43 -0.53
N TRP A 173 -5.11 16.55 0.07
CA TRP A 173 -6.46 17.10 -0.04
C TRP A 173 -6.41 18.46 -0.72
N ASP A 174 -6.94 18.55 -1.95
CA ASP A 174 -7.11 19.81 -2.67
C ASP A 174 -8.56 19.95 -3.14
N LYS A 175 -9.28 20.91 -2.54
CA LYS A 175 -10.64 21.29 -2.94
C LYS A 175 -11.55 20.09 -3.22
N SER A 176 -11.65 19.17 -2.26
CA SER A 176 -12.47 17.95 -2.29
C SER A 176 -11.98 16.77 -3.14
N VAL A 177 -10.78 16.85 -3.73
CA VAL A 177 -10.14 15.71 -4.39
C VAL A 177 -8.97 15.20 -3.54
N ILE A 178 -8.93 13.87 -3.34
CA ILE A 178 -7.79 13.18 -2.74
C ILE A 178 -6.78 12.89 -3.84
N ARG A 179 -5.53 13.35 -3.70
CA ARG A 179 -4.45 13.08 -4.65
C ARG A 179 -3.30 12.33 -4.00
N VAL A 180 -2.96 11.19 -4.58
CA VAL A 180 -1.86 10.34 -4.11
C VAL A 180 -0.80 10.24 -5.20
N LYS A 181 0.46 10.40 -4.83
CA LYS A 181 1.58 10.21 -5.76
C LYS A 181 1.85 8.72 -5.93
N ASP A 182 1.79 8.21 -7.15
CA ASP A 182 2.25 6.84 -7.42
C ASP A 182 3.76 6.88 -7.69
N LEU A 183 4.55 6.16 -6.90
CA LEU A 183 5.99 6.07 -7.08
C LEU A 183 6.31 4.82 -7.89
N ASN A 184 6.63 5.03 -9.16
CA ASN A 184 7.06 4.00 -10.10
C ASN A 184 8.12 4.60 -11.04
N PRO A 185 9.28 3.96 -11.23
CA PRO A 185 10.35 4.49 -12.08
C PRO A 185 9.95 4.65 -13.55
N ASN A 186 8.95 3.91 -14.03
CA ASN A 186 8.48 4.03 -15.41
C ASN A 186 7.61 5.29 -15.63
N ASP A 187 7.00 5.81 -14.58
CA ASP A 187 6.21 7.04 -14.63
C ASP A 187 6.19 7.76 -13.28
N MET A 188 7.23 8.56 -13.04
CA MET A 188 7.33 9.42 -11.86
C MET A 188 6.40 10.64 -11.92
N SER A 189 5.57 10.80 -12.96
CA SER A 189 4.61 11.90 -13.07
C SER A 189 3.21 11.51 -12.57
N LEU A 190 2.91 10.22 -12.50
CA LEU A 190 1.59 9.69 -12.16
C LEU A 190 1.05 10.22 -10.81
N ILE A 191 -0.22 10.62 -10.83
CA ILE A 191 -1.02 11.04 -9.69
C ILE A 191 -2.35 10.29 -9.78
N LEU A 192 -2.77 9.71 -8.66
CA LEU A 192 -4.03 8.99 -8.54
C LEU A 192 -5.06 9.88 -7.84
N ASP A 193 -6.20 10.07 -8.48
CA ASP A 193 -7.34 10.76 -7.90
C ASP A 193 -8.24 9.74 -7.19
N ASN A 194 -8.50 9.97 -5.90
CA ASN A 194 -9.38 9.18 -5.04
C ASN A 194 -9.11 7.65 -5.02
N PRO A 195 -7.84 7.16 -5.01
CA PRO A 195 -7.56 5.72 -5.12
C PRO A 195 -8.08 4.88 -3.94
N TYR A 196 -8.41 5.52 -2.81
CA TYR A 196 -8.84 4.87 -1.56
C TYR A 196 -10.29 5.17 -1.19
N GLU A 197 -11.06 5.82 -2.07
CA GLU A 197 -12.44 6.23 -1.77
C GLU A 197 -13.37 5.01 -1.62
N SER A 198 -13.29 4.05 -2.54
CA SER A 198 -14.17 2.87 -2.51
C SER A 198 -13.79 1.86 -1.42
N THR A 199 -12.51 1.84 -1.01
CA THR A 199 -11.94 0.92 -0.02
C THR A 199 -11.88 1.56 1.36
N CYS A 200 -10.97 2.49 1.59
CA CYS A 200 -10.74 3.06 2.91
C CYS A 200 -11.91 3.93 3.37
N ASP A 201 -12.43 4.83 2.53
CA ASP A 201 -13.59 5.63 2.91
C ASP A 201 -14.89 4.79 2.91
N GLY A 202 -15.08 3.93 1.90
CA GLY A 202 -16.31 3.15 1.72
C GLY A 202 -16.48 1.93 2.65
N ILE A 203 -15.39 1.25 3.01
CA ILE A 203 -15.40 0.00 3.80
C ILE A 203 -14.87 0.23 5.20
N TRP A 204 -13.67 0.80 5.33
CA TRP A 204 -12.89 0.72 6.58
C TRP A 204 -13.06 1.91 7.52
N SER A 205 -13.39 3.09 7.01
CA SER A 205 -13.48 4.34 7.80
C SER A 205 -14.39 4.27 9.02
N GLN A 206 -15.44 3.44 8.97
CA GLN A 206 -16.39 3.23 10.06
C GLN A 206 -15.81 2.42 11.25
N TYR A 207 -14.61 1.84 11.10
CA TYR A 207 -13.95 1.02 12.12
C TYR A 207 -12.70 1.69 12.72
N PHE A 208 -12.38 2.92 12.31
CA PHE A 208 -11.25 3.74 12.78
C PHE A 208 -11.72 5.09 13.30
#